data_AF-A0A4R3MNH9-F1
#
_entry.id   AF-A0A4R3MNH9-F1
#
_cell.length_a   1.000
_cell.length_b   1.000
_cell.length_c   1.000
_cell.angle_alpha   90.00
_cell.angle_beta   90.00
_cell.angle_gamma   90.00
#
_symmetry.space_group_name_H-M   'P 1'
#
loop_
_entity.id
_entity.type
_entity.pdbx_description
1 polymer ?
#
loop_
_entity_poly.entity_id
_entity_poly.type
_entity_poly.pdbx_seq_one_letter_code
_entity_poly.pdbx_strand_id
1 'polypeptide(L)' 'MKKEIYLIKKEIIMKEIEVCKEKLNRAVNEFGCNSNITIQISQDLDILINKYYEYQQIRYGKKNA' A
#
# COMPACT_ATOMS: atom_id res chain seq x y z
N MET A 1 -11.50 6.25 -21.23
CA MET A 1 -11.87 4.90 -20.72
C MET A 1 -10.74 4.13 -20.02
N LYS A 2 -9.79 3.43 -20.68
CA LYS A 2 -8.78 2.60 -19.94
C LYS A 2 -7.90 3.41 -18.95
N LYS A 3 -7.60 4.67 -19.30
CA LYS A 3 -6.79 5.59 -18.48
C LYS A 3 -7.52 6.07 -17.22
N GLU A 4 -8.83 6.32 -17.28
CA GLU A 4 -9.63 6.76 -16.14
C GLU A 4 -9.81 5.65 -15.10
N ILE A 5 -10.12 4.43 -15.55
CA ILE A 5 -10.25 3.26 -14.66
C ILE A 5 -8.94 3.00 -13.90
N TYR A 6 -7.80 3.16 -14.58
CA TYR A 6 -6.48 3.03 -13.95
C TYR A 6 -6.24 4.12 -12.89
N LEU A 7 -6.58 5.39 -13.17
CA LEU A 7 -6.40 6.49 -12.22
C LEU A 7 -7.25 6.28 -10.96
N ILE A 8 -8.51 5.86 -11.12
CA ILE A 8 -9.40 5.53 -10.01
C ILE A 8 -8.80 4.40 -9.15
N LYS A 9 -8.30 3.32 -9.77
CA LYS A 9 -7.65 2.22 -9.03
C LYS A 9 -6.41 2.68 -8.26
N LYS A 10 -5.61 3.57 -8.84
CA LYS A 10 -4.44 4.17 -8.17
C LYS A 10 -4.84 4.98 -6.93
N GLU A 11 -5.88 5.80 -7.04
CA GLU A 11 -6.38 6.60 -5.92
C GLU A 11 -6.95 5.74 -4.80
N ILE A 12 -7.66 4.65 -5.14
CA ILE A 12 -8.18 3.70 -4.15
C ILE A 12 -7.03 3.10 -3.34
N ILE A 13 -5.97 2.61 -4.01
CA ILE A 13 -4.82 2.01 -3.33
C ILE A 13 -4.09 3.04 -2.47
N MET A 14 -3.97 4.30 -2.91
CA MET A 14 -3.40 5.35 -2.07
C MET A 14 -4.20 5.56 -0.78
N LYS A 15 -5.54 5.56 -0.86
CA LYS A 15 -6.40 5.68 0.33
C LYS A 15 -6.23 4.48 1.25
N GLU A 16 -6.15 3.27 0.70
CA GLU A 16 -5.90 2.05 1.49
C GLU A 16 -4.54 2.11 2.21
N ILE A 17 -3.49 2.62 1.55
CA ILE A 17 -2.17 2.83 2.15
C ILE A 17 -2.26 3.79 3.33
N GLU A 18 -2.93 4.93 3.19
CA GLU A 18 -3.06 5.91 4.29
C GLU A 18 -3.82 5.31 5.48
N VAL A 19 -4.93 4.61 5.24
CA VAL A 19 -5.67 3.91 6.30
C VAL A 19 -4.79 2.86 6.98
N CYS A 20 -4.00 2.12 6.21
CA CYS A 20 -3.11 1.10 6.75
C CYS A 20 -1.96 1.70 7.59
N LYS A 21 -1.40 2.85 7.18
CA LYS A 21 -0.42 3.60 7.98
C LYS A 21 -0.99 4.06 9.31
N GLU A 22 -2.22 4.59 9.33
CA GLU A 22 -2.88 4.99 10.58
C GLU A 22 -3.07 3.79 11.51
N LYS A 23 -3.51 2.65 10.97
CA LYS A 23 -3.64 1.40 11.74
C LYS A 23 -2.31 0.92 12.28
N LEU A 24 -1.24 1.00 11.49
CA LEU A 24 0.10 0.61 11.91
C LEU A 24 0.57 1.50 13.06
N ASN A 25 0.41 2.81 12.95
CA ASN A 25 0.77 3.75 14.02
C ASN A 25 0.00 3.46 15.32
N ARG A 26 -1.31 3.18 15.23
CA ARG A 26 -2.10 2.78 16.41
C ARG A 26 -1.59 1.47 17.01
N ALA A 27 -1.34 0.46 16.19
CA ALA A 27 -0.83 -0.83 16.65
C ALA A 27 0.56 -0.73 17.30
N VAL A 28 1.46 0.10 16.76
CA VAL A 28 2.77 0.39 17.37
C VAL A 28 2.58 1.05 18.73
N ASN A 29 1.69 2.03 18.85
CA ASN A 29 1.45 2.73 20.11
C ASN A 29 0.78 1.85 21.18
N GLU A 30 -0.13 0.95 20.77
CA GLU A 30 -0.90 0.09 21.69
C GLU A 30 -0.15 -1.20 22.07
N PHE A 31 0.54 -1.83 21.12
CA PHE A 31 1.11 -3.18 21.28
C PHE A 31 2.63 -3.22 21.11
N GLY A 32 3.26 -2.15 20.63
CA GLY A 32 4.68 -2.10 20.30
C GLY A 32 5.03 -2.74 18.94
N CYS A 33 6.27 -2.52 18.49
CA CYS A 33 6.73 -2.96 17.16
C CYS A 33 6.82 -4.47 16.98
N ASN A 34 7.09 -5.21 18.06
CA ASN A 34 7.32 -6.65 18.02
C ASN A 34 6.05 -7.49 18.20
N SER A 35 4.89 -6.86 18.36
CA SER A 35 3.64 -7.61 18.43
C SER A 35 3.31 -8.24 17.08
N ASN A 36 2.74 -9.45 17.09
CA ASN A 36 2.31 -10.11 15.86
C ASN A 36 1.31 -9.27 15.06
N ILE A 37 0.46 -8.50 15.75
CA ILE A 37 -0.52 -7.60 15.13
C ILE A 37 0.19 -6.49 14.36
N THR A 38 1.17 -5.83 14.98
CA THR A 38 1.95 -4.76 14.35
C THR A 38 2.76 -5.29 13.17
N ILE A 39 3.36 -6.47 13.30
CA ILE A 39 4.11 -7.14 12.22
C ILE A 39 3.18 -7.43 11.03
N GLN A 40 2.00 -8.01 11.29
CA GLN A 40 1.03 -8.32 10.24
C GLN A 40 0.57 -7.06 9.50
N ILE A 41 0.23 -5.99 10.23
CA ILE A 41 -0.20 -4.73 9.60
C ILE A 41 0.95 -4.12 8.78
N SER A 42 2.20 -4.23 9.25
CA SER A 42 3.37 -3.79 8.48
C SER A 42 3.54 -4.57 7.18
N GLN A 43 3.30 -5.88 7.18
CA GLN A 43 3.35 -6.70 5.96
C GLN A 43 2.21 -6.36 5.00
N ASP A 44 1.00 -6.11 5.51
CA ASP A 44 -0.14 -5.68 4.71
C ASP A 44 0.13 -4.32 4.04
N LEU A 45 0.77 -3.39 4.75
CA LEU A 45 1.18 -2.10 4.22
C LEU A 45 2.21 -2.27 3.08
N ASP A 46 3.19 -3.15 3.24
CA ASP A 46 4.19 -3.43 2.20
C ASP A 46 3.55 -3.97 0.92
N ILE A 47 2.58 -4.88 1.04
CA ILE A 47 1.80 -5.40 -0.11
C ILE A 47 1.07 -4.27 -0.84
N LEU A 48 0.45 -3.34 -0.11
CA LEU A 48 -0.27 -2.21 -0.72
C LEU A 48 0.69 -1.24 -1.45
N ILE A 49 1.85 -0.98 -0.85
CA ILE A 49 2.90 -0.15 -1.47
C ILE A 49 3.44 -0.81 -2.74
N ASN A 50 3.69 -2.13 -2.71
CA ASN A 50 4.13 -2.87 -3.89
C ASN A 50 3.09 -2.82 -5.02
N LYS A 51 1.81 -3.04 -4.71
CA LYS A 51 0.72 -2.87 -5.69
C LYS A 51 0.72 -1.46 -6.27
N TYR A 52 0.85 -0.42 -5.45
CA TYR A 52 0.93 0.96 -5.94
C TYR A 52 2.10 1.18 -6.90
N TYR A 53 3.26 0.59 -6.61
CA TYR A 53 4.42 0.65 -7.51
C TYR A 53 4.20 -0.12 -8.81
N GLU A 54 3.52 -1.27 -8.80
CA GLU A 54 3.14 -1.97 -10.03
C GLU A 54 2.27 -1.09 -10.92
N TYR A 55 1.26 -0.41 -10.34
CA TYR A 55 0.47 0.57 -11.08
C TYR A 55 1.38 1.65 -11.65
N GLN A 56 2.30 2.24 -10.87
CA GLN A 56 3.25 3.24 -11.36
C GLN A 56 4.11 2.71 -12.53
N GLN A 57 4.65 1.50 -12.42
CA GLN A 57 5.50 0.89 -13.46
C GLN A 57 4.75 0.62 -14.76
N ILE A 58 3.48 0.20 -14.70
CA ILE A 58 2.59 0.06 -15.88
C ILE A 58 2.47 1.39 -16.63
N ARG A 59 2.53 2.54 -15.93
CA ARG A 59 2.44 3.88 -16.53
C ARG A 59 3.77 4.37 -17.13
N TYR A 60 4.91 3.94 -16.60
CA TYR A 60 6.24 4.41 -17.03
C TYR A 60 7.05 3.40 -17.86
N GLY A 61 6.51 2.22 -18.16
CA GLY A 61 7.08 1.32 -19.17
C GLY A 61 8.45 0.75 -18.80
N LYS A 62 8.72 0.45 -17.53
CA LYS A 62 9.85 -0.43 -17.19
C LYS A 62 9.37 -1.88 -17.19
N LYS A 63 9.60 -2.55 -18.33
CA LYS A 63 10.01 -3.96 -18.32
C LYS A 63 11.33 -3.99 -17.55
N ASN A 64 11.32 -4.51 -16.32
CA ASN A 64 12.57 -5.03 -15.79
C ASN A 64 12.84 -6.32 -16.57
N ALA A 65 13.95 -6.29 -17.30
CA ALA A 65 14.55 -7.42 -18.01
C ALA A 65 14.92 -8.55 -17.04
#